data_AF-A0A967HHZ6-F1
#
_entry.id   AF-A0A967HHZ6-F1
#
_cell.length_a   1.000
_cell.length_b   1.000
_cell.length_c   1.000
_cell.angle_alpha   90.00
_cell.angle_beta   90.00
_cell.angle_gamma   90.00
#
_symmetry.space_group_name_H-M   'P 1'
#
loop_
_entity.id
_entity.type
_entity.pdbx_description
1 polymer ?
#
loop_
_entity_poly.entity_id
_entity_poly.type
_entity_poly.pdbx_seq_one_letter_code
_entity_poly.pdbx_strand_id
1 'polypeptide(L)' 'ALREDAPEPEFRSSYSRDRFEAGVERIREYIAAGDAFQVVLSQRLAVALAAAPFDLYRALRSLNPSP' A
#
# COMPACT_ATOMS: atom_id res chain seq x y z
N ALA A 1 16.83 -10.36 14.65
CA ALA A 1 15.44 -10.64 15.04
C ALA A 1 14.69 -9.32 15.04
N LEU A 2 13.50 -9.26 14.41
CA LEU A 2 12.63 -8.09 14.53
C LEU A 2 12.28 -7.92 16.01
N ARG A 3 12.34 -6.70 16.54
CA ARG A 3 11.92 -6.43 17.92
C ARG A 3 10.40 -6.58 17.97
N GLU A 4 9.91 -7.57 18.69
CA GLU A 4 8.46 -7.81 18.85
C GLU A 4 7.77 -6.66 19.60
N ASP A 5 8.51 -5.89 20.39
CA ASP A 5 7.98 -4.75 21.17
C ASP A 5 8.13 -3.38 20.47
N ALA A 6 8.46 -3.35 19.18
CA ALA A 6 8.53 -2.08 18.46
C ALA A 6 7.10 -1.54 18.18
N PRO A 7 6.82 -0.25 18.44
CA PRO A 7 5.52 0.33 18.11
C PRO A 7 5.26 0.20 16.60
N GLU A 8 4.03 -0.13 16.24
CA GLU A 8 3.64 -0.21 14.82
C GLU A 8 3.80 1.18 14.16
N PRO A 9 4.34 1.23 12.93
CA PRO A 9 4.47 2.47 12.19
C PRO A 9 3.10 3.05 11.85
N GLU A 10 2.90 4.33 12.18
CA GLU A 10 1.68 5.05 11.82
C GLU A 10 1.71 5.45 10.34
N PHE A 11 1.08 4.63 9.49
CA PHE A 11 0.97 4.90 8.07
C PHE A 11 -0.13 5.93 7.76
N ARG A 12 0.21 6.92 6.94
CA ARG A 12 -0.74 7.84 6.32
C ARG A 12 -1.07 7.36 4.93
N SER A 13 -2.35 7.11 4.66
CA SER A 13 -2.83 6.82 3.31
C SER A 13 -3.11 8.11 2.54
N SER A 14 -2.79 8.10 1.24
CA SER A 14 -3.22 9.13 0.29
C SER A 14 -4.73 9.08 -0.03
N TYR A 15 -5.42 8.07 0.47
CA TYR A 15 -6.82 7.78 0.17
C TYR A 15 -7.54 7.33 1.45
N SER A 16 -8.65 7.99 1.80
CA SER A 16 -9.51 7.49 2.87
C SER A 16 -10.16 6.18 2.44
N ARG A 17 -10.46 5.31 3.40
CA ARG A 17 -11.17 4.04 3.17
C ARG A 17 -12.44 4.22 2.34
N ASP A 18 -13.34 5.11 2.77
CA ASP A 18 -14.64 5.34 2.12
C ASP A 18 -14.49 5.76 0.65
N ARG A 19 -13.49 6.60 0.37
CA ARG A 19 -13.18 7.00 -1.02
C ARG A 19 -12.65 5.84 -1.83
N PHE A 20 -11.82 4.97 -1.25
CA PHE A 20 -11.29 3.80 -1.95
C PHE A 20 -12.44 2.86 -2.33
N GLU A 21 -13.32 2.57 -1.38
CA GLU A 21 -14.51 1.73 -1.58
C GLU A 21 -15.45 2.34 -2.64
N ALA A 22 -15.71 3.65 -2.58
CA ALA A 22 -16.49 4.34 -3.62
C ALA A 22 -15.82 4.26 -5.01
N GLY A 23 -14.48 4.34 -5.06
CA GLY A 23 -13.72 4.16 -6.29
C GLY A 23 -13.85 2.74 -6.87
N VAL A 24 -13.86 1.72 -6.01
CA VAL A 24 -14.10 0.32 -6.42
C VAL A 24 -15.49 0.17 -7.02
N GLU A 25 -16.54 0.69 -6.37
CA GLU A 25 -17.90 0.61 -6.90
C GLU A 25 -18.03 1.30 -8.26
N ARG A 26 -17.45 2.48 -8.42
CA ARG A 26 -17.43 3.19 -9.71
C ARG A 26 -16.70 2.40 -10.81
N ILE A 27 -15.60 1.75 -10.47
CA ILE A 27 -14.87 0.89 -11.42
C ILE A 27 -15.74 -0.31 -11.84
N ARG A 28 -16.49 -0.90 -10.91
CA ARG A 28 -17.42 -2.00 -11.23
C ARG A 28 -18.50 -1.54 -12.22
N GLU A 29 -19.03 -0.33 -12.06
CA GLU A 29 -19.97 0.26 -13.02
C GLU A 29 -19.35 0.42 -14.41
N TYR A 30 -18.12 0.94 -14.51
CA TYR A 30 -17.41 1.06 -15.79
C TYR A 30 -17.19 -0.31 -16.46
N ILE A 31 -16.85 -1.33 -15.69
CA ILE A 31 -16.69 -2.69 -16.22
C ILE A 31 -18.04 -3.22 -16.73
N ALA A 32 -19.13 -3.04 -15.96
CA ALA A 32 -20.46 -3.48 -16.36
C ALA A 32 -20.98 -2.75 -17.62
N ALA A 33 -20.61 -1.48 -17.79
CA ALA A 33 -20.93 -0.69 -18.99
C ALA A 33 -20.10 -1.09 -20.23
N GLY A 34 -19.03 -1.89 -20.04
CA GLY A 34 -18.14 -2.33 -21.11
C GLY A 34 -16.96 -1.38 -21.38
N ASP A 35 -16.73 -0.38 -20.53
CA ASP A 35 -15.66 0.61 -20.72
C ASP A 35 -14.26 0.03 -20.44
N ALA A 36 -14.17 -0.99 -19.58
CA ALA A 36 -12.94 -1.68 -19.24
C ALA A 36 -13.21 -3.14 -18.86
N PHE A 37 -12.22 -4.01 -19.04
CA PHE A 37 -12.29 -5.38 -18.52
C PHE A 37 -11.75 -5.48 -17.08
N GLN A 38 -10.70 -4.71 -16.78
CA GLN A 38 -10.06 -4.71 -15.47
C GLN A 38 -9.42 -3.34 -15.22
N VAL A 39 -9.52 -2.86 -13.98
CA VAL A 39 -8.82 -1.67 -13.50
C VAL A 39 -8.12 -2.01 -12.18
N VAL A 40 -6.86 -1.59 -12.05
CA VAL A 40 -6.06 -1.80 -10.84
C VAL A 40 -6.03 -0.51 -10.04
N LEU A 41 -7.00 -0.35 -9.13
CA LEU A 41 -7.03 0.78 -8.20
C LEU A 41 -5.97 0.59 -7.12
N SER A 42 -5.21 1.65 -6.82
CA SER A 42 -4.19 1.63 -5.77
C SER A 42 -4.26 2.85 -4.86
N GLN A 43 -3.67 2.72 -3.68
CA GLN A 43 -3.49 3.80 -2.72
C GLN A 43 -2.03 3.84 -2.28
N ARG A 44 -1.52 5.02 -1.95
CA ARG A 44 -0.15 5.18 -1.45
C ARG A 44 -0.18 5.27 0.07
N LEU A 45 0.62 4.44 0.73
CA LEU A 45 0.93 4.56 2.15
C LEU A 45 2.26 5.29 2.33
N ALA A 46 2.35 6.15 3.34
CA ALA A 46 3.57 6.87 3.68
C ALA A 46 3.77 6.92 5.19
N VAL A 47 5.03 6.81 5.63
CA VAL A 47 5.44 6.95 7.03
C VAL A 47 6.76 7.72 7.08
N ALA A 48 6.99 8.45 8.16
CA ALA A 48 8.28 9.10 8.38
C ALA A 48 9.36 8.03 8.63
N LEU A 49 10.49 8.12 7.94
CA LEU A 49 11.61 7.20 8.11
C LEU A 49 12.69 7.82 9.00
N ALA A 50 12.94 7.18 10.14
CA ALA A 50 14.00 7.59 11.09
C ALA A 50 15.34 6.85 10.88
N ALA A 51 15.38 5.85 10.01
CA ALA A 51 16.57 5.03 9.73
C ALA A 51 17.26 5.44 8.41
N ALA A 52 18.51 5.02 8.22
CA ALA A 52 19.18 5.18 6.93
C ALA A 52 18.46 4.34 5.86
N PRO A 53 18.21 4.87 4.65
CA PRO A 53 17.48 4.14 3.60
C PRO A 53 18.09 2.79 3.24
N PHE A 54 19.42 2.68 3.27
CA PHE A 54 20.11 1.43 2.94
C PHE A 54 19.86 0.32 3.98
N ASP A 55 19.70 0.68 5.26
CA ASP A 55 19.38 -0.28 6.32
C ASP A 55 17.96 -0.83 6.14
N LEU A 56 17.01 0.03 5.76
CA LEU A 56 15.65 -0.41 5.41
C LEU A 56 15.67 -1.38 4.22
N TYR A 57 16.42 -1.06 3.16
CA TYR A 57 16.56 -1.94 2.01
C TYR A 57 17.12 -3.32 2.41
N ARG A 58 18.19 -3.37 3.20
CA ARG A 58 18.78 -4.64 3.66
C ARG A 58 17.80 -5.46 4.47
N ALA A 59 17.05 -4.82 5.37
CA ALA A 59 16.03 -5.47 6.17
C ALA A 59 14.90 -6.05 5.28
N LEU A 60 14.40 -5.26 4.33
CA LEU A 60 13.34 -5.69 3.40
C LEU A 60 13.80 -6.82 2.48
N ARG A 61 15.01 -6.74 1.90
CA ARG A 61 15.56 -7.81 1.04
C ARG A 61 15.81 -9.10 1.82
N SER A 62 16.20 -9.00 3.09
CA SER A 62 16.34 -10.18 3.95
C SER A 62 15.00 -10.81 4.32
N LEU A 63 13.95 -10.01 4.48
CA LEU A 63 12.62 -10.49 4.85
C LEU A 63 11.85 -11.06 3.65
N ASN A 64 11.89 -10.35 2.52
CA ASN A 64 11.26 -10.73 1.27
C ASN A 64 12.32 -10.65 0.16
N PRO A 65 13.10 -11.73 -0.06
CA PRO A 65 14.07 -11.81 -1.14
C PRO A 65 13.33 -12.00 -2.47
N SER A 66 12.63 -10.97 -2.92
CA SER A 66 12.08 -10.92 -4.26
C SER A 66 13.23 -10.99 -5.29
N PRO A 67 13.03 -11.64 -6.45
CA PRO A 67 14.06 -11.79 -7.48
C PRO A 67 14.82 -10.48 -7.77
#